data_AF-A0A2S8W930-F1
#
_entry.id   AF-A0A2S8W930-F1
#
_cell.length_a   1.000
_cell.length_b   1.000
_cell.length_c   1.000
_cell.angle_alpha   90.00
_cell.angle_beta   90.00
_cell.angle_gamma   90.00
#
_symmetry.space_group_name_H-M   'P 1'
#
loop_
_entity.id
_entity.type
_entity.pdbx_description
1 polymer ?
#
loop_
_entity_poly.entity_id
_entity_poly.type
_entity_poly.pdbx_seq_one_letter_code
_entity_poly.pdbx_strand_id
1 'polypeptide(L)'
;MSAPASRPLPPHVVFRAIGVSLLVLCLSFLLFALGFFAEGLLDLSDGRMNGHAALDLSEAIAIEHFWRRVAIMLGSSAVLLVFALGCFWIACVLKPKP
;
A
#
# COMPACT_ATOMS: atom_id res chain seq x y z
N MET A 1 -26.82 -15.74 34.61
CA MET A 1 -26.17 -15.81 33.29
C MET A 1 -24.89 -14.97 33.35
N SER A 2 -23.75 -15.59 33.59
CA SER A 2 -22.44 -14.91 33.60
C SER A 2 -21.94 -14.76 32.16
N ALA A 3 -21.61 -13.53 31.77
CA ALA A 3 -21.01 -13.22 30.47
C ALA A 3 -19.69 -14.01 30.31
N PRO A 4 -19.36 -14.53 29.11
CA PRO A 4 -18.09 -15.18 28.89
C PRO A 4 -16.98 -14.16 29.08
N ALA A 5 -16.12 -14.40 30.07
CA ALA A 5 -14.91 -13.62 30.29
C ALA A 5 -14.07 -13.68 29.01
N SER A 6 -14.06 -12.58 28.25
CA SER A 6 -13.19 -12.40 27.10
C SER A 6 -11.75 -12.44 27.59
N ARG A 7 -11.12 -13.62 27.54
CA ARG A 7 -9.72 -13.77 27.89
C ARG A 7 -8.92 -12.79 27.04
N PRO A 8 -8.16 -11.86 27.65
CA PRO A 8 -7.38 -10.91 26.87
C PRO A 8 -6.39 -11.69 26.01
N LEU A 9 -6.42 -11.45 24.69
CA LEU A 9 -5.46 -12.04 23.78
C LEU A 9 -4.04 -11.62 24.18
N PRO A 10 -3.07 -12.54 24.15
CA PRO A 10 -1.71 -12.18 24.49
C PRO A 10 -1.20 -11.12 23.50
N PRO A 11 -0.47 -10.10 23.98
CA PRO A 11 -0.19 -8.89 23.21
C PRO A 11 0.58 -9.15 21.91
N HIS A 12 1.44 -10.18 21.89
CA HIS A 12 2.17 -10.58 20.68
C HIS A 12 1.24 -11.06 19.53
N VAL A 13 0.06 -11.63 19.85
CA VAL A 13 -0.94 -12.03 18.85
C VAL A 13 -1.63 -10.80 18.27
N VAL A 14 -1.94 -9.82 19.11
CA VAL A 14 -2.55 -8.55 18.70
C VAL A 14 -1.62 -7.79 17.75
N PHE A 15 -0.34 -7.62 18.12
CA PHE A 15 0.65 -6.97 17.26
C PHE A 15 0.88 -7.72 15.94
N ARG A 16 0.86 -9.06 15.95
CA ARG A 16 0.91 -9.85 14.71
C ARG A 16 -0.30 -9.59 13.81
N ALA A 17 -1.51 -9.60 14.37
CA ALA A 17 -2.73 -9.35 13.61
C ALA A 17 -2.71 -7.95 12.98
N ILE A 18 -2.29 -6.93 13.74
CA ILE A 18 -2.12 -5.56 13.22
C ILE A 18 -1.09 -5.53 12.09
N GLY A 19 0.08 -6.16 12.28
CA GLY A 19 1.12 -6.23 11.26
C GLY A 19 0.65 -6.90 9.97
N VAL A 20 -0.12 -7.99 10.07
CA VAL A 20 -0.72 -8.67 8.90
C VAL A 20 -1.73 -7.76 8.19
N SER A 21 -2.62 -7.10 8.94
CA SER A 21 -3.60 -6.17 8.35
C SER A 21 -2.92 -5.01 7.62
N LEU A 22 -1.83 -4.47 8.18
CA LEU A 22 -1.02 -3.44 7.53
C LEU A 22 -0.33 -3.95 6.26
N LEU A 23 0.16 -5.19 6.25
CA LEU A 23 0.71 -5.82 5.05
C LEU A 23 -0.33 -6.03 3.96
N VAL A 24 -1.53 -6.49 4.31
CA VAL A 24 -2.64 -6.63 3.35
C VAL A 24 -3.01 -5.28 2.76
N LEU A 25 -3.09 -4.24 3.59
CA LEU A 25 -3.35 -2.88 3.12
C LEU A 25 -2.24 -2.40 2.17
N CYS A 26 -0.96 -2.60 2.54
CA CYS A 26 0.19 -2.29 1.69
C CYS A 26 0.10 -3.01 0.33
N LEU A 27 -0.20 -4.30 0.33
CA LEU A 27 -0.33 -5.09 -0.89
C LEU A 27 -1.46 -4.57 -1.79
N SER A 28 -2.62 -4.23 -1.21
CA SER A 28 -3.73 -3.64 -1.95
C SER A 28 -3.34 -2.32 -2.62
N PHE A 29 -2.62 -1.44 -1.90
CA PHE A 29 -2.11 -0.19 -2.48
C PHE A 29 -1.10 -0.43 -3.60
N LEU A 30 -0.19 -1.40 -3.45
CA LEU A 30 0.77 -1.77 -4.50
C LEU A 30 0.07 -2.32 -5.75
N LEU A 31 -0.88 -3.25 -5.57
CA LEU A 31 -1.61 -3.84 -6.69
C LEU A 31 -2.45 -2.79 -7.42
N PHE A 32 -3.05 -1.86 -6.68
CA PHE A 32 -3.78 -0.75 -7.26
C PHE A 32 -2.86 0.18 -8.06
N ALA A 33 -1.70 0.54 -7.51
CA ALA A 33 -0.70 1.35 -8.20
C ALA A 33 -0.16 0.64 -9.45
N LEU A 34 0.07 -0.67 -9.38
CA LEU A 34 0.54 -1.48 -10.50
C LEU A 34 -0.52 -1.58 -11.61
N GLY A 35 -1.80 -1.72 -11.26
CA GLY A 35 -2.91 -1.72 -12.23
C GLY A 35 -3.02 -0.39 -12.96
N PHE A 36 -3.00 0.72 -12.21
CA PHE A 36 -2.95 2.07 -12.78
C PHE A 36 -1.72 2.27 -13.68
N PHE A 37 -0.58 1.73 -13.28
CA PHE A 37 0.64 1.81 -14.06
C PHE A 37 0.58 1.01 -15.36
N ALA A 38 0.04 -0.21 -15.31
CA ALA A 38 -0.14 -1.04 -16.49
C ALA A 38 -1.11 -0.40 -17.48
N GLU A 39 -2.24 0.14 -17.02
CA GLU A 39 -3.20 0.85 -17.87
C GLU A 39 -2.57 2.09 -18.53
N GLY A 40 -1.87 2.93 -17.74
CA GLY A 40 -1.20 4.12 -18.28
C GLY A 40 -0.08 3.80 -19.28
N LEU A 41 0.66 2.70 -19.08
CA LEU A 41 1.72 2.28 -19.97
C LEU A 41 1.19 1.67 -21.28
N LEU A 42 0.05 0.98 -21.21
CA LEU A 42 -0.65 0.48 -22.40
C LEU A 42 -1.18 1.63 -23.27
N ASP A 43 -1.79 2.64 -22.65
CA ASP A 43 -2.33 3.82 -23.36
C ASP A 43 -1.21 4.63 -24.06
N LEU A 44 -0.03 4.71 -23.42
CA LEU A 44 1.19 5.26 -24.03
C LEU A 44 1.73 4.40 -25.19
N SER A 45 1.67 3.06 -25.06
CA SER A 45 2.19 2.13 -26.07
C SER A 45 1.33 2.04 -27.33
N ASP A 46 0.01 2.24 -27.20
CA ASP A 46 -0.95 2.19 -28.32
C ASP A 46 -0.87 3.44 -29.23
N GLY A 47 -0.01 4.42 -28.90
CA GLY A 47 0.30 5.56 -29.77
C GLY A 47 -0.88 6.52 -30.00
N ARG A 48 -1.95 6.40 -29.20
CA ARG A 48 -3.17 7.22 -29.30
C ARG A 48 -2.97 8.68 -28.90
N MET A 49 -1.82 9.04 -28.33
CA MET A 49 -1.48 10.40 -27.87
C MET A 49 -0.74 11.25 -28.91
N ASN A 50 -0.33 10.70 -30.06
CA ASN A 50 0.55 11.41 -31.01
C ASN A 50 -0.14 12.48 -31.91
N GLY A 51 -1.36 12.92 -31.58
CA GLY A 51 -2.13 13.84 -32.40
C GLY A 51 -2.55 15.09 -31.65
N HIS A 52 -1.69 16.12 -31.62
CA HIS A 52 -1.97 17.57 -31.50
C HIS A 52 -1.03 18.25 -30.50
N ALA A 53 -0.17 19.16 -31.00
CA ALA A 53 0.77 19.95 -30.20
C ALA A 53 0.15 20.91 -29.14
N ALA A 54 -1.19 20.94 -29.02
CA ALA A 54 -1.92 21.60 -27.93
C ALA A 54 -2.28 20.63 -26.78
N LEU A 55 -2.23 19.31 -27.03
CA LEU A 55 -2.36 18.25 -26.03
C LEU A 55 -1.05 18.01 -25.27
N ASP A 56 0.13 18.30 -25.83
CA ASP A 56 1.44 18.11 -25.16
C ASP A 56 1.52 18.78 -23.78
N LEU A 57 0.92 19.98 -23.62
CA LEU A 57 0.89 20.68 -22.33
C LEU A 57 -0.11 20.03 -21.35
N SER A 58 -1.25 19.56 -21.85
CA SER A 58 -2.25 18.82 -21.05
C SER A 58 -1.75 17.43 -20.67
N GLU A 59 -0.97 16.80 -21.55
CA GLU A 59 -0.36 15.49 -21.42
C GLU A 59 0.79 15.52 -20.44
N ALA A 60 1.67 16.52 -20.50
CA ALA A 60 2.71 16.73 -19.50
C ALA A 60 2.12 16.90 -18.09
N ILE A 61 1.03 17.66 -17.95
CA ILE A 61 0.32 17.84 -16.67
C ILE A 61 -0.37 16.54 -16.22
N ALA A 62 -0.98 15.79 -17.14
CA ALA A 62 -1.60 14.50 -16.84
C ALA A 62 -0.57 13.47 -16.38
N ILE A 63 0.58 13.41 -17.06
CA ILE A 63 1.73 12.56 -16.73
C ILE A 63 2.30 12.97 -15.36
N GLU A 64 2.47 14.27 -15.09
CA GLU A 64 2.96 14.74 -13.78
C GLU A 64 1.99 14.34 -12.65
N HIS A 65 0.67 14.53 -12.85
CA HIS A 65 -0.33 14.10 -11.87
C HIS A 65 -0.37 12.59 -11.69
N PHE A 66 -0.20 11.82 -12.77
CA PHE A 66 -0.11 10.38 -12.73
C PHE A 66 1.11 9.91 -11.91
N TRP A 67 2.31 10.40 -12.22
CA TRP A 67 3.52 10.08 -11.46
C TRP A 67 3.42 10.53 -10.01
N ARG A 68 2.81 11.68 -9.75
CA ARG A 68 2.57 12.16 -8.39
C ARG A 68 1.65 11.22 -7.61
N ARG A 69 0.58 10.70 -8.22
CA ARG A 69 -0.31 9.71 -7.60
C ARG A 69 0.40 8.39 -7.34
N VAL A 70 1.16 7.89 -8.32
CA VAL A 70 1.97 6.67 -8.20
C VAL A 70 3.02 6.82 -7.08
N ALA A 71 3.71 7.96 -7.01
CA ALA A 71 4.68 8.27 -5.97
C ALA A 71 4.03 8.33 -4.57
N ILE A 72 2.84 8.93 -4.44
CA ILE A 72 2.09 8.96 -3.18
C ILE A 72 1.71 7.54 -2.75
N MET A 73 1.25 6.69 -3.67
CA MET A 73 0.89 5.29 -3.36
C MET A 73 2.10 4.43 -2.99
N LEU A 74 3.23 4.60 -3.66
CA LEU A 74 4.49 3.96 -3.30
C LEU A 74 4.98 4.44 -1.92
N GLY A 75 4.92 5.75 -1.68
CA GLY A 75 5.29 6.36 -0.41
C GLY A 75 4.42 5.85 0.76
N SER A 76 3.10 5.82 0.59
CA SER A 76 2.19 5.30 1.61
C SER A 76 2.41 3.81 1.86
N SER A 77 2.66 3.03 0.81
CA SER A 77 3.00 1.60 0.93
C SER A 77 4.29 1.38 1.70
N ALA A 78 5.34 2.15 1.42
CA ALA A 78 6.60 2.08 2.15
C ALA A 78 6.42 2.38 3.64
N VAL A 79 5.64 3.42 3.97
CA VAL A 79 5.30 3.76 5.36
C VAL A 79 4.54 2.61 6.04
N LEU A 80 3.51 2.07 5.39
CA LEU A 80 2.75 0.92 5.92
C LEU A 80 3.65 -0.30 6.16
N LEU A 81 4.61 -0.55 5.27
CA LEU A 81 5.55 -1.64 5.39
C LEU A 81 6.48 -1.48 6.60
N VAL A 82 6.99 -0.26 6.84
CA VAL A 82 7.80 0.06 8.03
C VAL A 82 6.99 -0.15 9.31
N PHE A 83 5.74 0.32 9.35
CA PHE A 83 4.85 0.10 10.50
C PHE A 83 4.57 -1.39 10.73
N ALA A 84 4.29 -2.15 9.67
CA ALA A 84 4.09 -3.59 9.76
C ALA A 84 5.33 -4.29 10.33
N LEU A 85 6.52 -3.94 9.84
CA LEU A 85 7.79 -4.46 10.35
C LEU A 85 7.96 -4.16 11.85
N GLY A 86 7.62 -2.93 12.28
CA GLY A 86 7.63 -2.53 13.68
C GLY A 86 6.69 -3.38 14.54
N CYS A 87 5.48 -3.65 14.05
CA CYS A 87 4.53 -4.54 14.74
C CYS A 87 5.08 -5.97 14.88
N PHE A 88 5.71 -6.52 13.84
CA PHE A 88 6.34 -7.84 13.92
C PHE A 88 7.52 -7.86 14.87
N TRP A 89 8.36 -6.83 14.86
CA TRP A 89 9.48 -6.69 15.78
C TRP A 89 9.00 -6.72 17.24
N ILE A 90 7.99 -5.90 17.57
CA ILE A 90 7.37 -5.85 18.89
C ILE A 90 6.78 -7.22 19.26
N ALA A 91 6.08 -7.87 18.33
CA ALA A 91 5.53 -9.20 18.57
C ALA A 91 6.61 -10.26 18.85
N CYS A 92 7.78 -10.16 18.21
CA CYS A 92 8.93 -11.02 18.47
C CYS A 92 9.54 -10.76 19.85
N VAL A 93 9.68 -9.49 20.25
CA VAL A 93 10.18 -9.11 21.59
C VAL A 93 9.24 -9.57 22.70
N LEU A 94 7.93 -9.47 22.48
CA LEU A 94 6.90 -9.87 23.45
C LEU A 94 6.64 -11.38 23.49
N LYS A 95 7.20 -12.14 22.55
CA LYS A 95 7.06 -13.60 22.56
C LYS A 95 7.94 -14.15 23.71
N PRO A 96 7.36 -14.87 24.69
CA PRO A 96 8.15 -15.46 25.76
C PRO A 96 9.18 -16.44 25.15
N LYS A 97 10.44 -16.35 25.60
CA LYS A 97 11.48 -17.33 25.25
C LYS A 97 11.06 -18.71 25.80
N PRO A 98 11.31 -19.79 25.05
CA PRO A 98 11.06 -21.16 25.51
C PRO A 98 11.90 -21.49 26.75
#